data_AF-A0A7K2A3F2-F1
#
_entry.id   AF-A0A7K2A3F2-F1
#
_cell.length_a   1.000
_cell.length_b   1.000
_cell.length_c   1.000
_cell.angle_alpha   90.00
_cell.angle_beta   90.00
_cell.angle_gamma   90.00
#
_symmetry.space_group_name_H-M   'P 1'
#
loop_
_entity.id
_entity.type
_entity.pdbx_description
1 polymer ?
#
loop_
_entity_poly.entity_id
_entity_poly.type
_entity_poly.pdbx_seq_one_letter_code
_entity_poly.pdbx_strand_id
1 'polypeptide(L)'
;MGRLANTWSLAKLSWGVLKKDRELLWMPVLSFLVSAVVIAIAIALTFLTLSTTSSHGQTTMEFNPAMIVVYIAAALVLGVVAVFFNGALVAGAHERLTGGDPTVRSAIGRAFARIPGLVPWAIITTTVGLILQALRDRAGWLGRIVTSLLEMAWDVVTFLTVPAIVIDDLGAIAGLKQSASLLRRTWGENIAARVGFGLLGFVLIIPAAIVVGLFIASGWQLLMAIGIIVAAAWVAVVMVVLTALNAIFQTALYLYATTGTAPSGFEQAPLAQTFVHK
;
A
#
# COMPACT_ATOMS: atom_id res chain seq x y z
N MET A 1 19.58 8.95 -14.92
CA MET A 1 19.12 7.72 -15.62
C MET A 1 19.23 6.43 -14.79
N GLY A 2 20.05 6.35 -13.74
CA GLY A 2 20.20 5.12 -12.93
C GLY A 2 19.02 4.73 -12.00
N ARG A 3 18.19 5.67 -11.53
CA ARG A 3 17.12 5.40 -10.54
C ARG A 3 15.94 4.61 -11.11
N LEU A 4 15.48 5.02 -12.30
CA LEU A 4 14.42 4.31 -13.02
C LEU A 4 14.88 2.94 -13.48
N ALA A 5 16.13 2.83 -13.97
CA ALA A 5 16.71 1.55 -14.34
C ALA A 5 16.81 0.57 -13.15
N ASN A 6 17.19 1.06 -11.96
CA ASN A 6 17.24 0.23 -10.76
C ASN A 6 15.84 -0.19 -10.28
N THR A 7 14.89 0.75 -10.22
CA THR A 7 13.49 0.43 -9.85
C THR A 7 12.87 -0.56 -10.84
N TRP A 8 13.14 -0.42 -12.14
CA TRP A 8 12.69 -1.34 -13.17
C TRP A 8 13.32 -2.73 -13.04
N SER A 9 14.62 -2.80 -12.73
CA SER A 9 15.32 -4.07 -12.47
C SER A 9 14.72 -4.81 -11.28
N LEU A 10 14.52 -4.09 -10.16
CA LEU A 10 13.89 -4.64 -8.94
C LEU A 10 12.45 -5.08 -9.21
N ALA A 11 11.67 -4.28 -9.93
CA ALA A 11 10.32 -4.66 -10.34
C ALA A 11 10.31 -5.91 -11.22
N LYS A 12 11.28 -6.07 -12.15
CA LYS A 12 11.41 -7.25 -13.01
C LYS A 12 11.76 -8.51 -12.20
N LEU A 13 12.59 -8.39 -11.16
CA LEU A 13 12.94 -9.49 -10.26
C LEU A 13 11.74 -9.90 -9.40
N SER A 14 11.07 -8.92 -8.77
CA SER A 14 9.80 -9.16 -8.06
C SER A 14 8.76 -9.79 -8.98
N TRP A 15 8.71 -9.38 -10.25
CA TRP A 15 7.81 -9.96 -11.25
C TRP A 15 8.18 -11.40 -11.60
N GLY A 16 9.48 -11.72 -11.63
CA GLY A 16 9.96 -13.09 -11.79
C GLY A 16 9.47 -14.02 -10.67
N VAL A 17 9.48 -13.55 -9.43
CA VAL A 17 8.92 -14.26 -8.27
C VAL A 17 7.40 -14.37 -8.39
N LEU A 18 6.71 -13.26 -8.65
CA LEU A 18 5.25 -13.22 -8.78
C LEU A 18 4.72 -14.09 -9.93
N LYS A 19 5.46 -14.21 -11.02
CA LYS A 19 5.09 -15.05 -12.16
C LYS A 19 5.12 -16.54 -11.81
N LYS A 20 6.00 -16.94 -10.90
CA LYS A 20 6.05 -18.32 -10.38
C LYS A 20 4.84 -18.61 -9.50
N ASP A 21 4.35 -17.61 -8.75
CA ASP A 21 3.29 -17.80 -7.75
C ASP A 21 2.22 -16.71 -7.87
N ARG A 22 1.38 -16.86 -8.91
CA ARG A 22 0.31 -15.91 -9.20
C ARG A 22 -0.76 -15.84 -8.11
N GLU A 23 -0.79 -16.83 -7.22
CA GLU A 23 -1.70 -16.86 -6.08
C GLU A 23 -1.52 -15.65 -5.15
N LEU A 24 -0.33 -15.06 -5.10
CA LEU A 24 -0.06 -13.85 -4.32
C LEU A 24 -0.91 -12.64 -4.77
N LEU A 25 -1.35 -12.60 -6.03
CA LEU A 25 -2.22 -11.54 -6.55
C LEU A 25 -3.61 -11.56 -5.90
N TRP A 26 -4.02 -12.67 -5.28
CA TRP A 26 -5.30 -12.71 -4.57
C TRP A 26 -5.29 -11.85 -3.31
N MET A 27 -4.13 -11.57 -2.68
CA MET A 27 -4.11 -10.75 -1.45
C MET A 27 -4.57 -9.31 -1.71
N PRO A 28 -4.03 -8.58 -2.72
CA PRO A 28 -4.54 -7.25 -3.05
C PRO A 28 -6.00 -7.27 -3.54
N VAL A 29 -6.42 -8.31 -4.29
CA VAL A 29 -7.80 -8.44 -4.77
C VAL A 29 -8.77 -8.62 -3.62
N LEU A 30 -8.48 -9.52 -2.69
CA LEU A 30 -9.30 -9.74 -1.49
C LEU A 30 -9.32 -8.48 -0.60
N SER A 31 -8.18 -7.79 -0.46
CA SER A 31 -8.14 -6.49 0.24
C SER A 31 -9.09 -5.50 -0.39
N PHE A 32 -9.08 -5.35 -1.72
CA PHE A 32 -9.98 -4.44 -2.44
C PHE A 32 -11.45 -4.81 -2.22
N LEU A 33 -11.81 -6.08 -2.35
CA LEU A 33 -13.19 -6.55 -2.15
C LEU A 33 -13.68 -6.31 -0.72
N VAL A 34 -12.87 -6.64 0.29
CA VAL A 34 -13.22 -6.41 1.70
C VAL A 34 -13.30 -4.90 1.99
N SER A 35 -12.37 -4.10 1.49
CA SER A 35 -12.43 -2.64 1.62
C SER A 35 -13.67 -2.04 0.97
N ALA A 36 -14.09 -2.54 -0.21
CA ALA A 36 -15.30 -2.09 -0.88
C ALA A 36 -16.56 -2.37 -0.04
N VAL A 37 -16.63 -3.55 0.61
CA VAL A 37 -17.72 -3.87 1.56
C VAL A 37 -17.71 -2.91 2.74
N VAL A 38 -16.55 -2.63 3.34
CA VAL A 38 -16.42 -1.68 4.46
C VAL A 38 -16.88 -0.29 4.06
N ILE A 39 -16.49 0.18 2.86
CA ILE A 39 -16.91 1.48 2.32
C ILE A 39 -18.43 1.50 2.08
N ALA A 40 -19.00 0.45 1.50
CA ALA A 40 -20.44 0.35 1.28
C ALA A 40 -21.23 0.42 2.59
N ILE A 41 -20.76 -0.28 3.63
CA ILE A 41 -21.34 -0.20 4.98
C ILE A 41 -21.20 1.21 5.56
N ALA A 42 -20.03 1.84 5.44
CA ALA A 42 -19.81 3.20 5.93
C ALA A 42 -20.75 4.21 5.25
N ILE A 43 -20.89 4.12 3.93
CA ILE A 43 -21.83 4.95 3.15
C ILE A 43 -23.27 4.73 3.62
N ALA A 44 -23.70 3.48 3.77
CA ALA A 44 -25.04 3.16 4.26
C ALA A 44 -25.29 3.73 5.66
N LEU A 45 -24.31 3.60 6.58
CA LEU A 45 -24.39 4.20 7.92
C LEU A 45 -24.46 5.72 7.86
N THR A 46 -23.68 6.37 6.99
CA THR A 46 -23.77 7.83 6.78
C THR A 46 -25.18 8.23 6.39
N PHE A 47 -25.80 7.57 5.41
CA PHE A 47 -27.20 7.81 4.99
C PHE A 47 -28.21 7.58 6.12
N LEU A 48 -27.99 6.62 7.01
CA LEU A 48 -28.88 6.39 8.17
C LEU A 48 -28.72 7.47 9.25
N THR A 49 -27.55 8.08 9.38
CA THR A 49 -27.27 9.15 10.36
C THR A 49 -27.58 10.57 9.86
N LEU A 50 -27.91 10.70 8.58
CA LEU A 50 -28.29 11.96 7.95
C LEU A 50 -29.68 12.39 8.47
N SER A 51 -29.69 13.37 9.36
CA SER A 51 -30.91 14.02 9.81
C SER A 51 -31.31 15.09 8.78
N THR A 52 -32.43 14.93 8.09
CA THR A 52 -33.00 15.98 7.25
C THR A 52 -34.08 16.73 8.02
N THR A 53 -33.76 17.91 8.55
CA THR A 53 -34.78 18.81 9.10
C THR A 53 -35.41 19.59 7.97
N SER A 54 -36.71 19.37 7.73
CA SER A 54 -37.48 20.15 6.76
C SER A 54 -38.10 21.35 7.46
N SER A 55 -37.51 22.53 7.32
CA SER A 55 -38.15 23.78 7.74
C SER A 55 -38.21 24.74 6.55
N HIS A 56 -39.40 25.28 6.25
CA HIS A 56 -39.64 26.25 5.18
C HIS A 56 -39.21 25.84 3.75
N GLY A 57 -39.25 24.54 3.42
CA GLY A 57 -38.95 24.06 2.06
C GLY A 57 -37.47 24.12 1.67
N GLN A 58 -36.58 24.45 2.61
CA GLN A 58 -35.13 24.30 2.45
C GLN A 58 -34.67 23.06 3.20
N THR A 59 -34.14 22.08 2.47
CA THR A 59 -33.45 20.92 3.07
C THR A 59 -32.04 21.38 3.45
N THR A 60 -31.85 21.77 4.70
CA THR A 60 -30.51 22.00 5.25
C THR A 60 -29.95 20.68 5.74
N MET A 61 -28.84 20.22 5.15
CA MET A 61 -28.08 19.09 5.67
C MET A 61 -27.39 19.53 6.97
N GLU A 62 -27.88 19.07 8.12
CA GLU A 62 -27.24 19.33 9.40
C GLU A 62 -26.05 18.39 9.61
N PHE A 63 -24.93 18.94 10.06
CA PHE A 63 -23.75 18.17 10.41
C PHE A 63 -23.99 17.38 11.70
N ASN A 64 -24.25 16.09 11.59
CA ASN A 64 -24.35 15.17 12.71
C ASN A 64 -22.94 14.71 13.17
N PRO A 65 -22.52 14.95 14.43
CA PRO A 65 -21.25 14.46 14.97
C PRO A 65 -21.06 12.93 14.85
N ALA A 66 -22.14 12.16 14.75
CA ALA A 66 -22.10 10.72 14.49
C ALA A 66 -21.39 10.38 13.16
N MET A 67 -21.42 11.27 12.16
CA MET A 67 -20.71 11.07 10.90
C MET A 67 -19.19 11.05 11.08
N ILE A 68 -18.64 11.82 12.03
CA ILE A 68 -17.20 11.78 12.36
C ILE A 68 -16.84 10.40 12.92
N VAL A 69 -17.69 9.86 13.80
CA VAL A 69 -17.47 8.53 14.39
C VAL A 69 -17.49 7.45 13.32
N VAL A 70 -18.47 7.48 12.41
CA VAL A 70 -18.55 6.54 11.27
C VAL A 70 -17.30 6.66 10.39
N TYR A 71 -16.85 7.88 10.09
CA TYR A 71 -15.64 8.11 9.29
C TYR A 71 -14.39 7.54 9.96
N ILE A 72 -14.15 7.84 11.24
CA ILE A 72 -12.98 7.34 11.98
C ILE A 72 -13.02 5.82 12.10
N ALA A 73 -14.19 5.23 12.40
CA ALA A 73 -14.35 3.79 12.50
C ALA A 73 -14.07 3.11 11.15
N ALA A 74 -14.63 3.63 10.06
CA ALA A 74 -14.38 3.13 8.71
C ALA A 74 -12.89 3.22 8.35
N ALA A 75 -12.24 4.34 8.65
CA ALA A 75 -10.81 4.52 8.39
C ALA A 75 -9.96 3.48 9.15
N LEU A 76 -10.23 3.24 10.42
CA LEU A 76 -9.51 2.24 11.23
C LEU A 76 -9.73 0.82 10.70
N VAL A 77 -10.96 0.45 10.35
CA VAL A 77 -11.26 -0.88 9.79
C VAL A 77 -10.57 -1.05 8.44
N LEU A 78 -10.61 -0.04 7.56
CA LEU A 78 -9.89 -0.06 6.29
C LEU A 78 -8.38 -0.20 6.48
N GLY A 79 -7.81 0.51 7.46
CA GLY A 79 -6.42 0.38 7.84
C GLY A 79 -6.04 -1.03 8.27
N VAL A 80 -6.88 -1.66 9.10
CA VAL A 80 -6.69 -3.06 9.53
C VAL A 80 -6.74 -4.01 8.35
N VAL A 81 -7.72 -3.86 7.45
CA VAL A 81 -7.84 -4.68 6.23
C VAL A 81 -6.59 -4.54 5.37
N ALA A 82 -6.16 -3.31 5.08
CA ALA A 82 -4.99 -3.04 4.25
C ALA A 82 -3.71 -3.63 4.83
N VAL A 83 -3.46 -3.44 6.14
CA VAL A 83 -2.27 -3.98 6.81
C VAL A 83 -2.32 -5.50 6.93
N PHE A 84 -3.49 -6.08 7.18
CA PHE A 84 -3.65 -7.53 7.25
C PHE A 84 -3.32 -8.22 5.92
N PHE A 85 -3.88 -7.74 4.81
CA PHE A 85 -3.61 -8.32 3.49
C PHE A 85 -2.20 -8.03 3.00
N ASN A 86 -1.61 -6.89 3.36
CA ASN A 86 -0.17 -6.65 3.16
C ASN A 86 0.66 -7.69 3.96
N GLY A 87 0.32 -7.92 5.22
CA GLY A 87 0.96 -8.94 6.05
C GLY A 87 0.85 -10.36 5.45
N ALA A 88 -0.31 -10.72 4.90
CA ALA A 88 -0.51 -12.00 4.21
C ALA A 88 0.36 -12.09 2.94
N LEU A 89 0.43 -11.02 2.17
CA LEU A 89 1.25 -10.94 0.96
C LEU A 89 2.75 -11.05 1.29
N VAL A 90 3.20 -10.40 2.36
CA VAL A 90 4.56 -10.54 2.90
C VAL A 90 4.83 -11.96 3.39
N ALA A 91 3.86 -12.61 4.05
CA ALA A 91 3.98 -13.99 4.50
C ALA A 91 4.15 -14.98 3.33
N GLY A 92 3.33 -14.83 2.28
CA GLY A 92 3.43 -15.63 1.07
C GLY A 92 4.72 -15.35 0.27
N ALA A 93 5.12 -14.08 0.17
CA ALA A 93 6.40 -13.71 -0.43
C ALA A 93 7.56 -14.34 0.34
N HIS A 94 7.53 -14.33 1.66
CA HIS A 94 8.58 -14.93 2.50
C HIS A 94 8.66 -16.44 2.28
N GLU A 95 7.52 -17.13 2.30
CA GLU A 95 7.41 -18.57 2.01
C GLU A 95 8.02 -18.91 0.64
N ARG A 96 7.75 -18.08 -0.38
CA ARG A 96 8.35 -18.29 -1.70
C ARG A 96 9.85 -18.04 -1.73
N LEU A 97 10.29 -16.90 -1.19
CA LEU A 97 11.68 -16.46 -1.21
C LEU A 97 12.60 -17.41 -0.42
N THR A 98 12.04 -18.18 0.50
CA THR A 98 12.73 -19.22 1.29
C THR A 98 12.62 -20.63 0.70
N GLY A 99 12.08 -20.76 -0.53
CA GLY A 99 12.05 -22.03 -1.28
C GLY A 99 10.76 -22.84 -1.15
N GLY A 100 9.75 -22.32 -0.44
CA GLY A 100 8.43 -22.93 -0.33
C GLY A 100 7.52 -22.66 -1.54
N ASP A 101 6.28 -23.12 -1.40
CA ASP A 101 5.18 -22.98 -2.37
C ASP A 101 4.02 -22.23 -1.70
N PRO A 102 3.88 -20.91 -1.91
CA PRO A 102 2.89 -20.10 -1.22
C PRO A 102 1.49 -20.39 -1.77
N THR A 103 0.54 -20.59 -0.87
CA THR A 103 -0.88 -20.67 -1.22
C THR A 103 -1.65 -19.50 -0.61
N VAL A 104 -2.81 -19.18 -1.17
CA VAL A 104 -3.71 -18.17 -0.55
C VAL A 104 -4.02 -18.53 0.91
N ARG A 105 -4.22 -19.82 1.18
CA ARG A 105 -4.52 -20.33 2.52
C ARG A 105 -3.33 -20.21 3.47
N SER A 106 -2.11 -20.56 3.04
CA SER A 106 -0.92 -20.49 3.89
C SER A 106 -0.59 -19.03 4.24
N ALA A 107 -0.67 -18.13 3.27
CA ALA A 107 -0.44 -16.70 3.45
C ALA A 107 -1.44 -16.05 4.41
N ILE A 108 -2.74 -16.29 4.22
CA ILE A 108 -3.80 -15.79 5.12
C ILE A 108 -3.65 -16.41 6.52
N GLY A 109 -3.40 -17.71 6.62
CA GLY A 109 -3.21 -18.40 7.90
C GLY A 109 -2.04 -17.83 8.71
N ARG A 110 -0.91 -17.55 8.05
CA ARG A 110 0.24 -16.87 8.68
C ARG A 110 -0.11 -15.45 9.11
N ALA A 111 -0.86 -14.68 8.32
CA ALA A 111 -1.30 -13.33 8.71
C ALA A 111 -2.22 -13.34 9.93
N PHE A 112 -3.13 -14.32 10.03
CA PHE A 112 -3.99 -14.51 11.21
C PHE A 112 -3.18 -14.75 12.49
N ALA A 113 -2.12 -15.56 12.41
CA ALA A 113 -1.22 -15.79 13.54
C ALA A 113 -0.50 -14.51 14.00
N ARG A 114 -0.42 -13.49 13.14
CA ARG A 114 0.28 -12.21 13.39
C ARG A 114 -0.67 -11.04 13.70
N ILE A 115 -1.97 -11.29 13.88
CA ILE A 115 -2.95 -10.28 14.28
C ILE A 115 -2.50 -9.43 15.50
N PRO A 116 -1.93 -10.02 16.57
CA PRO A 116 -1.48 -9.25 17.73
C PRO A 116 -0.44 -8.18 17.40
N GLY A 117 0.34 -8.34 16.32
CA GLY A 117 1.25 -7.32 15.80
C GLY A 117 0.60 -6.42 14.75
N LEU A 118 -0.15 -7.00 13.80
CA LEU A 118 -0.71 -6.30 12.65
C LEU A 118 -1.83 -5.32 12.99
N VAL A 119 -2.75 -5.67 13.91
CA VAL A 119 -3.88 -4.79 14.27
C VAL A 119 -3.41 -3.52 15.00
N PRO A 120 -2.56 -3.58 16.05
CA PRO A 120 -2.03 -2.38 16.66
C PRO A 120 -1.20 -1.54 15.68
N TRP A 121 -0.46 -2.19 14.78
CA TRP A 121 0.28 -1.50 13.72
C TRP A 121 -0.64 -0.74 12.77
N ALA A 122 -1.75 -1.36 12.35
CA ALA A 122 -2.77 -0.74 11.52
C ALA A 122 -3.37 0.50 12.18
N ILE A 123 -3.67 0.42 13.48
CA ILE A 123 -4.19 1.56 14.24
C ILE A 123 -3.17 2.70 14.27
N ILE A 124 -1.90 2.41 14.56
CA ILE A 124 -0.83 3.41 14.58
C ILE A 124 -0.70 4.10 13.21
N THR A 125 -0.51 3.33 12.14
CA THR A 125 -0.27 3.92 10.82
C THR A 125 -1.48 4.68 10.27
N THR A 126 -2.69 4.19 10.55
CA THR A 126 -3.93 4.88 10.14
C THR A 126 -4.10 6.18 10.90
N THR A 127 -3.83 6.17 12.22
CA THR A 127 -3.90 7.37 13.06
C THR A 127 -2.89 8.41 12.60
N VAL A 128 -1.65 8.01 12.32
CA VAL A 128 -0.62 8.91 11.77
C VAL A 128 -1.08 9.48 10.41
N GLY A 129 -1.64 8.65 9.53
CA GLY A 129 -2.20 9.10 8.25
C GLY A 129 -3.29 10.17 8.43
N LEU A 130 -4.25 9.93 9.33
CA LEU A 130 -5.32 10.89 9.64
C LEU A 130 -4.77 12.21 10.22
N ILE A 131 -3.76 12.15 11.09
CA ILE A 131 -3.11 13.35 11.65
C ILE A 131 -2.39 14.13 10.54
N LEU A 132 -1.61 13.47 9.70
CA LEU A 132 -0.90 14.10 8.59
C LEU A 132 -1.87 14.73 7.58
N GLN A 133 -2.99 14.06 7.30
CA GLN A 133 -4.06 14.60 6.47
C GLN A 133 -4.67 15.86 7.10
N ALA A 134 -5.05 15.82 8.38
CA ALA A 134 -5.62 16.97 9.07
C ALA A 134 -4.65 18.18 9.13
N LEU A 135 -3.35 17.93 9.27
CA LEU A 135 -2.32 18.97 9.21
C LEU A 135 -2.20 19.56 7.79
N ARG A 136 -2.26 18.72 6.76
CA ARG A 136 -2.19 19.14 5.35
C ARG A 136 -3.38 20.01 4.95
N ASP A 137 -4.58 19.64 5.38
CA ASP A 137 -5.82 20.36 5.06
C ASP A 137 -5.85 21.77 5.66
N ARG A 138 -5.17 21.96 6.79
CA ARG A 138 -5.05 23.27 7.47
C ARG A 138 -3.80 24.05 7.05
N ALA A 139 -2.92 23.45 6.26
CA ALA A 139 -1.65 24.06 5.89
C ALA A 139 -1.73 24.94 4.64
N GLY A 140 -1.08 26.11 4.72
CA GLY A 140 -0.67 26.87 3.53
C GLY A 140 0.36 26.09 2.69
N TRP A 141 0.77 26.65 1.55
CA TRP A 141 1.66 25.98 0.59
C TRP A 141 2.97 25.45 1.23
N LEU A 142 3.59 26.21 2.14
CA LEU A 142 4.79 25.79 2.89
C LEU A 142 4.51 24.59 3.81
N GLY A 143 3.38 24.60 4.52
CA GLY A 143 3.04 23.49 5.41
C GLY A 143 2.72 22.20 4.63
N ARG A 144 2.23 22.29 3.39
CA ARG A 144 2.09 21.11 2.51
C ARG A 144 3.43 20.48 2.16
N ILE A 145 4.46 21.29 1.92
CA ILE A 145 5.82 20.79 1.66
C ILE A 145 6.34 20.06 2.90
N VAL A 146 6.26 20.69 4.08
CA VAL A 146 6.74 20.08 5.33
C VAL A 146 6.00 18.79 5.66
N THR A 147 4.67 18.77 5.55
CA THR A 147 3.86 17.56 5.80
C THR A 147 4.16 16.44 4.79
N SER A 148 4.45 16.77 3.53
CA SER A 148 4.87 15.76 2.53
C SER A 148 6.23 15.15 2.83
N LEU A 149 7.18 15.93 3.36
CA LEU A 149 8.49 15.42 3.79
C LEU A 149 8.35 14.52 5.02
N LEU A 150 7.46 14.88 5.95
CA LEU A 150 7.18 14.06 7.13
C LEU A 150 6.53 12.73 6.75
N GLU A 151 5.57 12.73 5.81
CA GLU A 151 4.97 11.52 5.24
C GLU A 151 6.04 10.64 4.58
N MET A 152 6.91 11.22 3.73
CA MET A 152 8.00 10.48 3.10
C MET A 152 8.97 9.87 4.13
N ALA A 153 9.33 10.61 5.17
CA ALA A 153 10.18 10.11 6.24
C ALA A 153 9.50 8.98 7.02
N TRP A 154 8.20 9.10 7.29
CA TRP A 154 7.40 8.06 7.93
C TRP A 154 7.36 6.78 7.08
N ASP A 155 7.01 6.89 5.80
CA ASP A 155 6.96 5.76 4.88
C ASP A 155 8.31 5.03 4.80
N VAL A 156 9.40 5.79 4.76
CA VAL A 156 10.75 5.24 4.80
C VAL A 156 10.97 4.46 6.08
N VAL A 157 10.81 5.08 7.25
CA VAL A 157 11.11 4.45 8.56
C VAL A 157 10.26 3.22 8.83
N THR A 158 9.04 3.19 8.28
CA THR A 158 8.06 2.13 8.50
C THR A 158 8.09 1.06 7.41
N PHE A 159 8.91 1.25 6.38
CA PHE A 159 8.95 0.39 5.20
C PHE A 159 9.21 -1.08 5.53
N LEU A 160 9.94 -1.42 6.59
CA LEU A 160 10.24 -2.81 6.95
C LEU A 160 9.42 -3.32 8.15
N THR A 161 8.47 -2.52 8.66
CA THR A 161 7.72 -2.87 9.87
C THR A 161 6.82 -4.09 9.66
N VAL A 162 6.11 -4.19 8.54
CA VAL A 162 5.21 -5.33 8.27
C VAL A 162 6.01 -6.65 8.15
N PRO A 163 7.11 -6.73 7.37
CA PRO A 163 8.01 -7.89 7.41
C PRO A 163 8.53 -8.22 8.80
N ALA A 164 8.93 -7.22 9.59
CA ALA A 164 9.41 -7.46 10.95
C ALA A 164 8.33 -8.08 11.86
N ILE A 165 7.07 -7.65 11.73
CA ILE A 165 5.94 -8.24 12.44
C ILE A 165 5.66 -9.66 11.95
N VAL A 166 5.65 -9.87 10.64
CA VAL A 166 5.20 -11.13 10.04
C VAL A 166 6.24 -12.24 10.13
N ILE A 167 7.50 -11.92 9.85
CA ILE A 167 8.60 -12.89 9.76
C ILE A 167 9.13 -13.18 11.17
N ASP A 168 9.41 -12.13 11.95
CA ASP A 168 10.07 -12.26 13.26
C ASP A 168 9.10 -12.25 14.46
N ASP A 169 7.78 -12.27 14.21
CA ASP A 169 6.73 -12.24 15.25
C ASP A 169 6.80 -11.04 16.20
N LEU A 170 7.24 -9.90 15.71
CA LEU A 170 7.35 -8.71 16.54
C LEU A 170 5.99 -8.03 16.71
N GLY A 171 5.75 -7.48 17.90
CA GLY A 171 4.65 -6.54 18.11
C GLY A 171 4.87 -5.22 17.35
N ALA A 172 3.82 -4.42 17.16
CA ALA A 172 3.86 -3.21 16.32
C ALA A 172 5.03 -2.25 16.61
N ILE A 173 5.26 -1.92 17.89
CA ILE A 173 6.33 -1.00 18.31
C ILE A 173 7.72 -1.65 18.12
N ALA A 174 7.85 -2.93 18.43
CA ALA A 174 9.10 -3.66 18.24
C ALA A 174 9.45 -3.79 16.75
N GLY A 175 8.46 -4.09 15.90
CA GLY A 175 8.61 -4.12 14.44
C GLY A 175 9.02 -2.76 13.87
N LEU A 176 8.45 -1.66 14.36
CA LEU A 176 8.85 -0.31 13.97
C LEU A 176 10.30 0.00 14.36
N LYS A 177 10.69 -0.34 15.60
CA LYS A 177 12.08 -0.15 16.07
C LYS A 177 13.06 -0.98 15.25
N GLN A 178 12.70 -2.22 14.92
CA GLN A 178 13.50 -3.09 14.06
C GLN A 178 13.63 -2.50 12.65
N SER A 179 12.54 -2.04 12.05
CA SER A 179 12.54 -1.36 10.76
C SER A 179 13.49 -0.17 10.75
N ALA A 180 13.36 0.74 11.73
CA ALA A 180 14.23 1.91 11.86
C ALA A 180 15.72 1.54 12.06
N SER A 181 15.99 0.51 12.87
CA SER A 181 17.35 0.00 13.12
C SER A 181 17.99 -0.57 11.85
N LEU A 182 17.26 -1.43 11.12
CA LEU A 182 17.71 -1.99 9.86
C LEU A 182 17.95 -0.87 8.85
N LEU A 183 17.02 0.07 8.69
CA LEU A 183 17.14 1.19 7.78
C LEU A 183 18.39 2.04 8.05
N ARG A 184 18.61 2.39 9.33
CA ARG A 184 19.78 3.15 9.76
C ARG A 184 21.09 2.41 9.51
N ARG A 185 21.12 1.08 9.71
CA ARG A 185 22.33 0.26 9.55
C ARG A 185 22.68 0.00 8.10
N THR A 186 21.71 -0.35 7.26
CA THR A 186 21.98 -0.83 5.91
C THR A 186 21.80 0.23 4.83
N TRP A 187 21.14 1.37 5.13
CA TRP A 187 20.79 2.34 4.07
C TRP A 187 21.02 3.82 4.39
N GLY A 188 21.37 4.21 5.62
CA GLY A 188 21.91 5.55 5.96
C GLY A 188 21.18 6.76 5.34
N GLU A 189 21.91 7.81 4.93
CA GLU A 189 21.34 9.02 4.29
C GLU A 189 20.80 8.79 2.86
N ASN A 190 21.03 7.60 2.30
CA ASN A 190 20.78 7.28 0.89
C ASN A 190 19.38 6.70 0.63
N ILE A 191 18.54 6.53 1.67
CA ILE A 191 17.26 5.80 1.62
C ILE A 191 16.21 6.48 0.73
N ALA A 192 16.05 7.80 0.87
CA ALA A 192 14.98 8.56 0.21
C ALA A 192 15.07 8.53 -1.32
N ALA A 193 16.20 8.08 -1.87
CA ALA A 193 16.50 8.25 -3.27
C ALA A 193 16.23 7.03 -4.17
N ARG A 194 16.00 5.83 -3.60
CA ARG A 194 16.35 4.59 -4.32
C ARG A 194 15.20 3.71 -4.80
N VAL A 195 13.97 3.89 -4.31
CA VAL A 195 12.84 3.04 -4.70
C VAL A 195 11.63 3.89 -5.05
N GLY A 196 11.30 3.96 -6.34
CA GLY A 196 10.18 4.74 -6.85
C GLY A 196 9.13 3.88 -7.52
N PHE A 197 8.54 2.90 -6.82
CA PHE A 197 7.38 2.18 -7.36
C PHE A 197 6.24 3.14 -7.75
N GLY A 198 6.16 4.31 -7.10
CA GLY A 198 5.24 5.39 -7.49
C GLY A 198 5.48 5.95 -8.89
N LEU A 199 6.73 6.16 -9.32
CA LEU A 199 7.05 6.59 -10.69
C LEU A 199 6.74 5.48 -11.71
N LEU A 200 7.00 4.23 -11.34
CA LEU A 200 6.63 3.08 -12.16
C LEU A 200 5.11 3.01 -12.36
N GLY A 201 4.35 3.15 -11.27
CA GLY A 201 2.89 3.21 -11.33
C GLY A 201 2.36 4.37 -12.15
N PHE A 202 2.95 5.57 -11.98
CA PHE A 202 2.61 6.73 -12.79
C PHE A 202 2.74 6.45 -14.30
N VAL A 203 3.87 5.86 -14.72
CA VAL A 203 4.09 5.49 -16.13
C VAL A 203 3.10 4.44 -16.62
N LEU A 204 2.79 3.43 -15.79
CA LEU A 204 1.85 2.37 -16.14
C LEU A 204 0.39 2.84 -16.26
N ILE A 205 0.03 3.99 -15.66
CA ILE A 205 -1.32 4.57 -15.75
C ILE A 205 -1.50 5.40 -17.04
N ILE A 206 -0.42 5.91 -17.65
CA ILE A 206 -0.48 6.78 -18.85
C ILE A 206 -1.34 6.19 -19.99
N PRO A 207 -1.23 4.89 -20.36
CA PRO A 207 -2.07 4.31 -21.41
C PRO A 207 -3.57 4.43 -21.12
N ALA A 208 -3.99 4.23 -19.87
CA ALA A 208 -5.40 4.40 -19.49
C ALA A 208 -5.85 5.87 -19.61
N ALA A 209 -5.00 6.81 -19.20
CA ALA A 209 -5.30 8.24 -19.36
C ALA A 209 -5.43 8.66 -20.83
N ILE A 210 -4.58 8.12 -21.73
CA ILE A 210 -4.65 8.37 -23.17
C ILE A 210 -5.97 7.82 -23.74
N VAL A 211 -6.32 6.57 -23.42
CA VAL A 211 -7.56 5.94 -23.90
C VAL A 211 -8.80 6.74 -23.47
N VAL A 212 -8.86 7.15 -22.20
CA VAL A 212 -9.95 7.99 -21.69
C VAL A 212 -9.98 9.34 -22.40
N GLY A 213 -8.83 10.01 -22.55
CA GLY A 213 -8.73 11.28 -23.26
C GLY A 213 -9.22 11.22 -24.71
N LEU A 214 -8.86 10.16 -25.44
CA LEU A 214 -9.31 9.93 -26.81
C LEU A 214 -10.83 9.71 -26.90
N PHE A 215 -11.42 8.95 -25.98
CA PHE A 215 -12.85 8.71 -25.98
C PHE A 215 -13.66 9.93 -25.53
N ILE A 216 -13.14 10.73 -24.59
CA ILE A 216 -13.74 12.04 -24.26
C ILE A 216 -13.72 12.96 -25.48
N ALA A 217 -12.57 13.05 -26.17
CA ALA A 217 -12.42 13.88 -27.36
C ALA A 217 -13.31 13.44 -28.53
N SER A 218 -13.69 12.15 -28.59
CA SER A 218 -14.59 11.63 -29.62
C SER A 218 -16.02 12.17 -29.53
N GLY A 219 -16.46 12.64 -28.37
CA GLY A 219 -17.83 13.15 -28.13
C GLY A 219 -18.91 12.06 -28.04
N TRP A 220 -18.57 10.77 -28.16
CA TRP A 220 -19.53 9.68 -28.14
C TRP A 220 -19.71 9.15 -26.71
N GLN A 221 -20.90 9.37 -26.14
CA GLN A 221 -21.20 9.00 -24.75
C GLN A 221 -20.98 7.50 -24.45
N LEU A 222 -21.33 6.62 -25.40
CA LEU A 222 -21.12 5.18 -25.25
C LEU A 222 -19.63 4.81 -25.22
N LEU A 223 -18.82 5.39 -26.11
CA LEU A 223 -17.37 5.15 -26.14
C LEU A 223 -16.69 5.71 -24.89
N MET A 224 -17.16 6.84 -24.37
CA MET A 224 -16.69 7.40 -23.10
C MET A 224 -16.96 6.45 -21.93
N ALA A 225 -18.18 5.90 -21.83
CA ALA A 225 -18.52 4.94 -20.77
C ALA A 225 -17.66 3.67 -20.83
N ILE A 226 -17.50 3.10 -22.03
CA ILE A 226 -16.61 1.93 -22.26
C ILE A 226 -15.17 2.28 -21.89
N GLY A 227 -14.69 3.46 -22.31
CA GLY A 227 -13.36 3.97 -22.01
C GLY A 227 -13.06 4.05 -20.52
N ILE A 228 -14.00 4.58 -19.74
CA ILE A 228 -13.89 4.68 -18.28
C ILE A 228 -13.81 3.29 -17.65
N ILE A 229 -14.65 2.35 -18.07
CA ILE A 229 -14.66 0.98 -17.54
C ILE A 229 -13.32 0.28 -17.83
N VAL A 230 -12.83 0.37 -19.06
CA VAL A 230 -11.54 -0.23 -19.47
C VAL A 230 -10.38 0.40 -18.71
N ALA A 231 -10.37 1.73 -18.57
CA ALA A 231 -9.34 2.43 -17.82
C ALA A 231 -9.36 2.07 -16.33
N ALA A 232 -10.54 1.99 -15.71
CA ALA A 232 -10.69 1.56 -14.33
C ALA A 232 -10.19 0.12 -14.13
N ALA A 233 -10.54 -0.81 -15.03
CA ALA A 233 -10.04 -2.18 -15.00
C ALA A 233 -8.51 -2.25 -15.15
N TRP A 234 -7.94 -1.46 -16.07
CA TRP A 234 -6.49 -1.37 -16.25
C TRP A 234 -5.79 -0.85 -14.99
N VAL A 235 -6.28 0.25 -14.43
CA VAL A 235 -5.73 0.83 -13.19
C VAL A 235 -5.83 -0.17 -12.05
N ALA A 236 -6.95 -0.88 -11.90
CA ALA A 236 -7.11 -1.91 -10.87
C ALA A 236 -6.07 -3.03 -11.02
N VAL A 237 -5.84 -3.54 -12.23
CA VAL A 237 -4.82 -4.56 -12.51
C VAL A 237 -3.42 -4.03 -12.18
N VAL A 238 -3.09 -2.82 -12.62
CA VAL A 238 -1.79 -2.18 -12.34
C VAL A 238 -1.58 -2.05 -10.83
N MET A 239 -2.59 -1.60 -10.08
CA MET A 239 -2.50 -1.45 -8.63
C MET A 239 -2.28 -2.80 -7.93
N VAL A 240 -3.05 -3.83 -8.27
CA VAL A 240 -2.91 -5.18 -7.72
C VAL A 240 -1.49 -5.72 -7.96
N VAL A 241 -0.96 -5.57 -9.17
CA VAL A 241 0.39 -5.99 -9.51
C VAL A 241 1.44 -5.20 -8.72
N LEU A 242 1.35 -3.87 -8.69
CA LEU A 242 2.33 -3.03 -7.99
C LEU A 242 2.35 -3.29 -6.48
N THR A 243 1.19 -3.51 -5.85
CA THR A 243 1.11 -3.88 -4.44
C THR A 243 1.84 -5.21 -4.19
N ALA A 244 1.61 -6.23 -5.03
CA ALA A 244 2.30 -7.51 -4.94
C ALA A 244 3.82 -7.38 -5.14
N LEU A 245 4.25 -6.63 -6.17
CA LEU A 245 5.66 -6.40 -6.45
C LEU A 245 6.37 -5.65 -5.31
N ASN A 246 5.70 -4.66 -4.72
CA ASN A 246 6.22 -3.90 -3.60
C ASN A 246 6.38 -4.77 -2.37
N ALA A 247 5.39 -5.61 -2.02
CA ALA A 247 5.49 -6.51 -0.88
C ALA A 247 6.57 -7.59 -1.06
N ILE A 248 6.71 -8.16 -2.27
CA ILE A 248 7.79 -9.11 -2.58
C ILE A 248 9.15 -8.43 -2.41
N PHE A 249 9.31 -7.21 -2.96
CA PHE A 249 10.53 -6.45 -2.82
C PHE A 249 10.83 -6.12 -1.35
N GLN A 250 9.83 -5.63 -0.61
CA GLN A 250 9.92 -5.31 0.81
C GLN A 250 10.35 -6.53 1.64
N THR A 251 9.81 -7.70 1.33
CA THR A 251 10.16 -8.98 1.97
C THR A 251 11.59 -9.40 1.63
N ALA A 252 11.98 -9.33 0.36
CA ALA A 252 13.34 -9.64 -0.07
C ALA A 252 14.36 -8.69 0.57
N LEU A 253 13.98 -7.41 0.69
CA LEU A 253 14.79 -6.38 1.34
C LEU A 253 14.99 -6.69 2.83
N TYR A 254 13.92 -7.11 3.50
CA TYR A 254 13.97 -7.52 4.89
C TYR A 254 14.91 -8.71 5.11
N LEU A 255 14.72 -9.78 4.33
CA LEU A 255 15.53 -11.00 4.41
C LEU A 255 17.01 -10.70 4.20
N TYR A 256 17.34 -9.89 3.18
CA TYR A 256 18.73 -9.50 2.94
C TYR A 256 19.31 -8.70 4.12
N ALA A 257 18.53 -7.80 4.72
CA ALA A 257 18.99 -6.97 5.82
C ALA A 257 19.19 -7.73 7.14
N THR A 258 18.47 -8.83 7.34
CA THR A 258 18.60 -9.66 8.54
C THR A 258 19.60 -10.81 8.37
N THR A 259 19.68 -11.41 7.17
CA THR A 259 20.51 -12.61 6.92
C THR A 259 21.83 -12.30 6.21
N GLY A 260 21.95 -11.15 5.54
CA GLY A 260 23.10 -10.78 4.72
C GLY A 260 23.21 -11.55 3.39
N THR A 261 22.28 -12.46 3.09
CA THR A 261 22.28 -13.26 1.85
C THR A 261 21.12 -12.86 0.94
N ALA A 262 21.34 -12.93 -0.37
CA ALA A 262 20.29 -12.65 -1.33
C ALA A 262 19.27 -13.81 -1.35
N PRO A 263 17.97 -13.54 -1.15
CA PRO A 263 16.94 -14.58 -1.18
C PRO A 263 16.72 -15.11 -2.60
N SER A 264 16.05 -16.25 -2.71
CA SER A 264 15.81 -16.88 -4.00
C SER A 264 15.03 -15.98 -4.97
N GLY A 265 15.43 -15.93 -6.24
CA GLY A 265 14.90 -15.00 -7.24
C GLY A 265 15.49 -13.59 -7.23
N PHE A 266 16.36 -13.26 -6.26
CA PHE A 266 17.12 -12.01 -6.19
C PHE A 266 18.64 -12.24 -6.22
N GLU A 267 19.12 -13.41 -6.64
CA GLU A 267 20.55 -13.77 -6.60
C GLU A 267 21.41 -12.92 -7.53
N GLN A 268 20.84 -12.54 -8.68
CA GLN A 268 21.50 -11.68 -9.68
C GLN A 268 21.16 -10.21 -9.48
N ALA A 269 20.32 -9.91 -8.48
CA ALA A 269 19.90 -8.56 -8.22
C ALA A 269 21.09 -7.78 -7.68
N PRO A 270 21.31 -6.54 -8.16
CA PRO A 270 22.06 -5.57 -7.43
C PRO A 270 21.30 -5.11 -6.16
N LEU A 271 20.87 -6.07 -5.31
CA LEU A 271 21.11 -5.90 -3.87
C LEU A 271 22.64 -5.66 -3.71
N ALA A 272 23.27 -5.31 -2.61
CA ALA A 272 24.69 -4.85 -2.69
C ALA A 272 24.96 -3.56 -3.54
N GLN A 273 24.64 -3.41 -4.86
CA GLN A 273 24.84 -2.11 -5.58
C GLN A 273 23.71 -1.08 -5.31
N THR A 274 22.51 -1.52 -4.94
CA THR A 274 21.52 -0.65 -4.26
C THR A 274 22.01 -0.27 -2.84
N PHE A 275 23.04 -0.94 -2.32
CA PHE A 275 23.44 -0.97 -0.91
C PHE A 275 24.87 -0.50 -0.61
N VAL A 276 25.75 -0.28 -1.60
CA VAL A 276 27.13 0.16 -1.38
C VAL A 276 27.63 0.94 -2.60
N HIS A 277 28.11 2.16 -2.36
CA HIS A 277 29.40 2.59 -2.89
C HIS A 277 30.17 3.23 -1.73
N LYS A 278 31.48 2.97 -1.72
CA LYS A 278 32.46 3.54 -0.79
C LYS A 278 32.33 5.05 -0.66
#